data_AF-A0A5C3P7H8-F1
#
_entry.id   AF-A0A5C3P7H8-F1
#
_cell.length_a   1.000
_cell.length_b   1.000
_cell.length_c   1.000
_cell.angle_alpha   90.00
_cell.angle_beta   90.00
_cell.angle_gamma   90.00
#
_symmetry.space_group_name_H-M   'P 1'
#
loop_
_entity.id
_entity.type
_entity.pdbx_description
1 polymer ?
#
loop_
_entity_poly.entity_id
_entity_poly.type
_entity_poly.pdbx_seq_one_letter_code
_entity_poly.pdbx_strand_id
1 'polypeptide(L)'
;METSDIQTLATAARMAHYSGLSSSPAREGTIVELSTIFPAQRVQQALAFIDLAREEFAKNPAAYNEFFHALELYEENQLDLKDTIIRLMLLCSGSPTLLRALNAFLPTGWGLNVHIDDVAVELITPEGRAVHPLPRAVPQFY
;
A
#
# COMPACT_ATOMS: atom_id res chain seq x y z
N MET A 1 19.22 -4.49 -8.40
CA MET A 1 18.34 -3.46 -7.82
C MET A 1 16.96 -4.06 -7.86
N GLU A 2 16.55 -4.77 -6.81
CA GLU A 2 15.18 -5.26 -6.71
C GLU A 2 14.29 -4.03 -6.53
N THR A 3 13.66 -3.59 -7.62
CA THR A 3 12.58 -2.59 -7.56
C THR A 3 11.50 -3.19 -6.68
N SER A 4 11.42 -2.76 -5.43
CA SER A 4 10.39 -3.20 -4.50
C SER A 4 9.03 -3.00 -5.15
N ASP A 5 8.13 -3.98 -5.08
CA ASP A 5 6.81 -3.88 -5.71
C ASP A 5 5.99 -2.67 -5.19
N ILE A 6 6.31 -2.20 -3.98
CA ILE A 6 5.82 -0.94 -3.40
C ILE A 6 6.24 0.30 -4.20
N GLN A 7 7.42 0.32 -4.84
CA GLN A 7 7.82 1.41 -5.75
C GLN A 7 6.89 1.44 -6.97
N THR A 8 6.64 0.30 -7.59
CA THR A 8 5.68 0.23 -8.71
C THR A 8 4.31 0.73 -8.30
N LEU A 9 3.85 0.35 -7.11
CA LEU A 9 2.58 0.85 -6.56
C LEU A 9 2.60 2.36 -6.35
N ALA A 10 3.66 2.91 -5.76
CA ALA A 10 3.80 4.33 -5.48
C ALA A 10 3.83 5.17 -6.76
N THR A 11 4.67 4.81 -7.73
CA THR A 11 4.76 5.49 -9.02
C THR A 11 3.43 5.40 -9.78
N ALA A 12 2.79 4.23 -9.79
CA ALA A 12 1.50 4.03 -10.45
C ALA A 12 0.39 4.86 -9.79
N ALA A 13 0.35 4.91 -8.46
CA ALA A 13 -0.63 5.69 -7.71
C ALA A 13 -0.52 7.18 -8.00
N ARG A 14 0.71 7.70 -8.04
CA ARG A 14 0.98 9.10 -8.37
C ARG A 14 0.49 9.45 -9.77
N MET A 15 0.84 8.64 -10.79
CA MET A 15 0.35 8.83 -12.16
C MET A 15 -1.19 8.73 -12.24
N ALA A 16 -1.77 7.73 -11.60
CA ALA A 16 -3.22 7.55 -11.55
C ALA A 16 -3.96 8.73 -10.91
N HIS A 17 -3.36 9.33 -9.87
CA HIS A 17 -3.92 10.48 -9.16
C HIS A 17 -3.89 11.75 -10.02
N TYR A 18 -2.80 12.00 -10.75
CA TYR A 18 -2.70 13.14 -11.66
C TYR A 18 -3.53 12.99 -12.94
N SER A 19 -3.61 11.76 -13.48
CA SER A 19 -4.28 11.51 -14.76
C SER A 19 -5.79 11.27 -14.64
N GLY A 20 -6.31 11.06 -13.42
CA GLY A 20 -7.75 10.82 -13.17
C GLY A 20 -8.29 9.67 -14.02
N LEU A 21 -8.06 8.42 -13.57
CA LEU A 21 -8.37 7.14 -14.28
C LEU A 21 -9.84 6.92 -14.75
N SER A 22 -10.71 7.93 -14.70
CA SER A 22 -12.09 7.87 -15.20
C SER A 22 -12.18 7.57 -16.72
N SER A 23 -11.12 7.85 -17.47
CA SER A 23 -11.05 7.60 -18.92
C SER A 23 -10.28 6.31 -19.26
N SER A 24 -10.94 5.35 -19.92
CA SER A 24 -10.34 4.13 -20.49
C SER A 24 -9.06 4.34 -21.33
N PRO A 25 -8.89 5.42 -22.14
CA PRO A 25 -7.62 5.64 -22.83
C PRO A 25 -6.46 6.02 -21.90
N ALA A 26 -6.74 6.64 -20.75
CA ALA A 26 -5.70 7.06 -19.82
C ALA A 26 -5.05 5.86 -19.12
N ARG A 27 -5.87 4.88 -18.68
CA ARG A 27 -5.34 3.65 -18.05
C ARG A 27 -4.42 2.86 -18.99
N GLU A 28 -4.73 2.77 -20.28
CA GLU A 28 -3.93 2.02 -21.25
C GLU A 28 -2.60 2.74 -21.50
N GLY A 29 -2.61 4.07 -21.62
CA GLY A 29 -1.39 4.88 -21.68
C GLY A 29 -0.49 4.69 -20.45
N THR A 30 -1.08 4.73 -19.24
CA THR A 30 -0.34 4.52 -17.99
C THR A 30 0.25 3.12 -17.89
N ILE A 31 -0.49 2.06 -18.29
CA ILE A 31 0.03 0.68 -18.29
C ILE A 31 1.21 0.57 -19.24
N VAL A 32 1.08 1.09 -20.46
CA VAL A 32 2.15 1.01 -21.46
C VAL A 32 3.39 1.74 -20.98
N GLU A 33 3.25 2.96 -20.46
CA GLU A 33 4.37 3.77 -19.98
C GLU A 33 5.09 3.09 -18.80
N LEU A 34 4.34 2.68 -17.77
CA LEU A 34 4.92 2.01 -16.61
C LEU A 34 5.45 0.61 -16.94
N SER A 35 4.90 -0.09 -17.94
CA SER A 35 5.39 -1.40 -18.36
C SER A 35 6.81 -1.36 -18.96
N THR A 36 7.31 -0.17 -19.32
CA THR A 36 8.71 0.02 -19.74
C THR A 36 9.68 0.01 -18.56
N ILE A 37 9.19 0.26 -17.34
CA ILE A 37 9.99 0.42 -16.11
C ILE A 37 9.73 -0.75 -15.14
N PHE A 38 8.49 -1.24 -15.08
CA PHE A 38 8.02 -2.25 -14.16
C PHE A 38 7.28 -3.38 -14.89
N PRO A 39 7.12 -4.56 -14.28
CA PRO A 39 6.38 -5.65 -14.91
C PRO A 39 4.93 -5.24 -15.15
N ALA A 40 4.41 -5.44 -16.38
CA ALA A 40 3.03 -5.10 -16.72
C ALA A 40 2.01 -5.73 -15.74
N GLN A 41 2.29 -6.93 -15.24
CA GLN A 41 1.46 -7.59 -14.22
C GLN A 41 1.42 -6.81 -12.90
N ARG A 42 2.56 -6.25 -12.44
CA ARG A 42 2.61 -5.42 -11.24
C ARG A 42 1.90 -4.09 -11.44
N VAL A 43 2.04 -3.48 -12.61
CA VAL A 43 1.32 -2.26 -12.97
C VAL A 43 -0.19 -2.49 -12.98
N GLN A 44 -0.65 -3.58 -13.59
CA GLN A 44 -2.07 -3.93 -13.59
C GLN A 44 -2.60 -4.18 -12.17
N GLN A 45 -1.85 -4.90 -11.33
CA GLN A 45 -2.20 -5.09 -9.93
C GLN A 45 -2.26 -3.76 -9.18
N ALA A 46 -1.31 -2.85 -9.39
CA ALA A 46 -1.26 -1.56 -8.73
C ALA A 46 -2.47 -0.70 -9.11
N LEU A 47 -2.82 -0.65 -10.40
CA LEU A 47 -4.01 0.06 -10.87
C LEU A 47 -5.30 -0.53 -10.29
N ALA A 48 -5.43 -1.86 -10.26
CA ALA A 48 -6.57 -2.52 -9.63
C ALA A 48 -6.64 -2.23 -8.13
N PHE A 49 -5.49 -2.18 -7.44
CA PHE A 49 -5.41 -1.80 -6.03
C PHE A 49 -5.92 -0.37 -5.81
N ILE A 50 -5.49 0.58 -6.64
CA ILE A 50 -5.91 1.99 -6.56
C ILE A 50 -7.41 2.13 -6.78
N ASP A 51 -7.98 1.39 -7.73
CA ASP A 51 -9.42 1.41 -8.01
C ASP A 51 -10.23 0.87 -6.81
N LEU A 52 -9.76 -0.23 -6.23
CA LEU A 52 -10.36 -0.82 -5.03
C LEU A 52 -10.22 0.11 -3.81
N ALA A 53 -9.06 0.76 -3.64
CA ALA A 53 -8.85 1.74 -2.59
C ALA A 53 -9.77 2.94 -2.76
N ARG A 54 -10.00 3.40 -3.99
CA ARG A 54 -10.94 4.49 -4.26
C ARG A 54 -12.36 4.13 -3.85
N GLU A 55 -12.82 2.92 -4.16
CA GLU A 55 -14.17 2.47 -3.78
C GLU A 55 -14.31 2.31 -2.26
N GLU A 56 -13.34 1.67 -1.61
CA GLU A 56 -13.35 1.46 -0.15
C GLU A 56 -13.24 2.77 0.62
N PHE A 57 -12.38 3.69 0.17
CA PHE A 57 -12.22 5.02 0.75
C PHE A 57 -13.23 6.04 0.20
N ALA A 58 -14.21 5.65 -0.61
CA ALA A 58 -15.25 6.57 -1.10
C ALA A 58 -16.03 7.23 0.05
N LYS A 59 -16.14 6.54 1.19
CA LYS A 59 -16.76 7.06 2.43
C LYS A 59 -15.80 7.89 3.29
N ASN A 60 -14.48 7.78 3.07
CA ASN A 60 -13.47 8.46 3.86
C ASN A 60 -12.36 9.07 2.98
N PRO A 61 -12.62 10.22 2.33
CA PRO A 61 -11.67 10.86 1.43
C PRO A 61 -10.37 11.30 2.14
N ALA A 62 -10.42 11.53 3.46
CA ALA A 62 -9.23 11.86 4.24
C ALA A 62 -8.22 10.70 4.27
N ALA A 63 -8.69 9.45 4.47
CA ALA A 63 -7.84 8.27 4.44
C ALA A 63 -7.29 8.00 3.03
N TYR A 64 -8.07 8.26 1.98
CA TYR A 64 -7.58 8.19 0.60
C TYR A 64 -6.41 9.17 0.38
N ASN A 65 -6.56 10.45 0.76
CA ASN A 65 -5.46 11.42 0.64
C ASN A 65 -4.22 11.01 1.44
N GLU A 66 -4.39 10.51 2.66
CA GLU A 66 -3.27 10.06 3.48
C GLU A 66 -2.57 8.82 2.90
N PHE A 67 -3.30 7.95 2.19
CA PHE A 67 -2.74 6.83 1.44
C PHE A 67 -1.80 7.32 0.32
N PHE A 68 -2.21 8.29 -0.50
CA PHE A 68 -1.32 8.86 -1.53
C PHE A 68 -0.14 9.59 -0.92
N HIS A 69 -0.35 10.29 0.20
CA HIS A 69 0.73 11.00 0.88
C HIS A 69 1.81 10.04 1.39
N ALA A 70 1.42 8.89 1.95
CA ALA A 70 2.38 7.85 2.36
C ALA A 70 3.18 7.28 1.18
N LEU A 71 2.54 7.09 0.02
CA LEU A 71 3.20 6.65 -1.20
C LEU A 71 4.14 7.72 -1.78
N GLU A 72 3.76 8.99 -1.72
CA GLU A 72 4.60 10.11 -2.16
C GLU A 72 5.86 10.24 -1.30
N LEU A 73 5.71 10.18 0.02
CA LEU A 73 6.84 10.20 0.95
C LEU A 73 7.81 9.03 0.71
N TYR A 74 7.30 7.86 0.31
CA TYR A 74 8.15 6.72 -0.06
C TYR A 74 8.95 6.99 -1.35
N GLU A 75 8.33 7.58 -2.38
CA GLU A 75 9.06 7.95 -3.61
C GLU A 75 10.10 9.04 -3.36
N GLU A 76 9.84 9.96 -2.43
CA GLU A 76 10.80 10.99 -2.01
C GLU A 76 11.93 10.45 -1.10
N ASN A 77 11.97 9.13 -0.84
CA ASN A 77 12.86 8.50 0.14
C ASN A 77 12.73 9.13 1.55
N GLN A 78 11.57 9.70 1.89
CA GLN A 78 11.28 10.23 3.22
C GLN A 78 10.71 9.16 4.16
N LEU A 79 10.05 8.15 3.60
CA LEU A 79 9.61 6.96 4.33
C LEU A 79 10.38 5.73 3.87
N ASP A 80 10.81 4.93 4.83
CA ASP A 80 11.35 3.61 4.58
C ASP A 80 10.24 2.63 4.18
N LEU A 81 10.62 1.58 3.44
CA LEU A 81 9.71 0.50 3.04
C LEU A 81 8.87 -0.01 4.21
N LYS A 82 9.49 -0.19 5.38
CA LYS A 82 8.83 -0.67 6.60
C LYS A 82 7.73 0.29 7.06
N ASP A 83 8.05 1.57 7.18
CA ASP A 83 7.11 2.61 7.64
C ASP A 83 6.01 2.88 6.63
N THR A 84 6.31 2.84 5.33
CA THR A 84 5.30 2.89 4.27
C THR A 84 4.31 1.75 4.43
N ILE A 85 4.77 0.51 4.59
CA ILE A 85 3.88 -0.64 4.77
C ILE A 85 3.03 -0.49 6.05
N ILE A 86 3.63 -0.09 7.18
CA ILE A 86 2.90 0.16 8.44
C ILE A 86 1.78 1.18 8.26
N ARG A 87 2.07 2.29 7.59
CA ARG A 87 1.08 3.34 7.36
C ARG A 87 -0.03 2.88 6.42
N LEU A 88 0.31 2.16 5.36
CA LEU A 88 -0.65 1.55 4.44
C LEU A 88 -1.54 0.52 5.16
N MET A 89 -0.97 -0.32 6.02
CA MET A 89 -1.73 -1.27 6.84
C MET A 89 -2.71 -0.58 7.76
N LEU A 90 -2.29 0.48 8.45
CA LEU A 90 -3.14 1.20 9.39
C LEU A 90 -4.33 1.85 8.67
N LEU A 91 -4.08 2.47 7.51
CA LEU A 91 -5.12 3.05 6.65
C LEU A 91 -6.08 1.97 6.11
N CYS A 92 -5.55 0.80 5.76
CA CYS A 92 -6.32 -0.32 5.21
C CYS A 92 -6.92 -1.24 6.29
N SER A 93 -6.70 -0.98 7.57
CA SER A 93 -7.14 -1.84 8.70
C SER A 93 -8.65 -2.14 8.71
N GLY A 94 -9.46 -1.21 8.20
CA GLY A 94 -10.91 -1.36 8.05
C GLY A 94 -11.35 -2.21 6.86
N SER A 95 -10.44 -2.62 5.97
CA SER A 95 -10.75 -3.41 4.76
C SER A 95 -9.81 -4.61 4.63
N PRO A 96 -10.31 -5.84 4.89
CA PRO A 96 -9.51 -7.06 4.69
C PRO A 96 -9.21 -7.34 3.22
N THR A 97 -9.91 -6.68 2.29
CA THR A 97 -9.67 -6.79 0.85
C THR A 97 -8.44 -5.98 0.45
N LEU A 98 -8.33 -4.73 0.92
CA LEU A 98 -7.15 -3.90 0.68
C LEU A 98 -5.90 -4.51 1.32
N LEU A 99 -5.99 -4.99 2.56
CA LEU A 99 -4.84 -5.61 3.22
C LEU A 99 -4.34 -6.87 2.48
N ARG A 100 -5.25 -7.70 1.96
CA ARG A 100 -4.87 -8.86 1.12
C ARG A 100 -4.16 -8.43 -0.15
N ALA A 101 -4.65 -7.39 -0.79
CA ALA A 101 -4.03 -6.87 -2.00
C ALA A 101 -2.63 -6.29 -1.67
N LEU A 102 -2.48 -5.60 -0.55
CA LEU A 102 -1.19 -5.08 -0.06
C LEU A 102 -0.19 -6.19 0.24
N ASN A 103 -0.64 -7.33 0.79
CA ASN A 103 0.20 -8.50 1.03
C ASN A 103 0.86 -9.03 -0.26
N ALA A 104 0.20 -8.90 -1.41
CA ALA A 104 0.75 -9.33 -2.70
C ALA A 104 1.84 -8.38 -3.26
N PHE A 105 1.95 -7.18 -2.70
CA PHE A 105 3.01 -6.20 -3.00
C PHE A 105 4.18 -6.28 -2.02
N LEU A 106 4.17 -7.23 -1.07
CA LEU A 106 5.29 -7.45 -0.19
C LEU A 106 6.38 -8.31 -0.88
N PRO A 107 7.67 -7.94 -0.72
CA PRO A 107 8.77 -8.75 -1.20
C PRO A 107 8.88 -10.08 -0.45
N THR A 108 9.59 -11.04 -1.04
CA THR A 108 9.75 -12.39 -0.48
C THR A 108 10.37 -12.34 0.92
N GLY A 109 9.69 -12.91 1.91
CA GLY A 109 10.09 -12.88 3.32
C GLY A 109 9.34 -11.86 4.18
N TRP A 110 8.55 -10.98 3.55
CA TRP A 110 7.59 -10.12 4.22
C TRP A 110 6.18 -10.70 4.08
N GLY A 111 5.33 -10.52 5.10
CA GLY A 111 3.94 -10.98 5.04
C GLY A 111 3.02 -10.15 5.92
N LEU A 112 1.76 -10.00 5.52
CA LEU A 112 0.71 -9.38 6.32
C LEU A 112 -0.23 -10.45 6.86
N ASN A 113 -0.38 -10.49 8.18
CA ASN A 113 -1.44 -11.27 8.81
C ASN A 113 -2.60 -10.35 9.16
N VAL A 114 -3.77 -10.63 8.60
CA VAL A 114 -4.98 -9.81 8.78
C VAL A 114 -5.93 -10.56 9.68
N HIS A 115 -6.14 -10.07 10.90
CA HIS A 115 -7.09 -10.66 11.84
C HIS A 115 -8.46 -10.00 11.67
N ILE A 116 -9.39 -10.75 11.07
CA ILE A 116 -10.76 -10.31 10.77
C ILE A 116 -11.56 -10.05 12.06
N ASP A 117 -11.20 -10.72 13.16
CA ASP A 117 -11.90 -10.63 14.45
C ASP A 117 -11.48 -9.45 15.33
N ASP A 118 -10.28 -8.85 15.17
CA ASP A 118 -9.72 -7.91 16.17
C ASP A 118 -9.11 -6.62 15.59
N VAL A 119 -9.33 -6.30 14.30
CA VAL A 119 -8.74 -5.10 13.64
C VAL A 119 -7.21 -5.03 13.84
N ALA A 120 -6.57 -6.18 14.04
CA ALA A 120 -5.15 -6.29 14.25
C ALA A 120 -4.49 -6.70 12.93
N VAL A 121 -3.53 -5.90 12.47
CA VAL A 121 -2.72 -6.23 11.30
C VAL A 121 -1.29 -6.47 11.78
N GLU A 122 -0.76 -7.66 11.52
CA GLU A 122 0.62 -8.01 11.89
C GLU A 122 1.53 -7.97 10.66
N LEU A 123 2.65 -7.26 10.78
CA LEU A 123 3.71 -7.27 9.78
C LEU A 123 4.75 -8.35 10.14
N ILE A 124 4.92 -9.30 9.24
CA ILE A 124 5.97 -10.31 9.32
C ILE A 124 7.15 -9.75 8.54
N THR A 125 8.25 -9.43 9.24
CA THR A 125 9.53 -9.05 8.64
C THR A 125 10.51 -10.23 8.65
N PRO A 126 11.41 -10.35 7.66
CA PRO A 126 12.37 -11.46 7.55
C PRO A 126 13.40 -11.47 8.68
N GLU A 127 13.61 -10.32 9.35
CA GLU A 127 14.51 -10.19 10.51
C GLU A 127 13.89 -10.72 11.83
N GLY A 128 12.63 -11.15 11.83
CA GLY A 128 11.88 -11.60 13.01
C GLY A 128 10.56 -10.85 13.15
N ARG A 129 9.55 -11.48 13.77
CA ARG A 129 8.16 -10.96 13.89
C ARG A 129 8.13 -9.52 14.44
N ALA A 130 7.98 -8.54 13.56
CA ALA A 130 7.63 -7.17 13.92
C ALA A 130 6.11 -7.06 14.05
N VAL A 131 5.55 -7.66 15.11
CA VAL A 131 4.19 -7.30 15.55
C VAL A 131 4.25 -5.79 15.79
N HIS A 132 3.47 -4.99 15.06
CA HIS A 132 3.23 -3.60 15.43
C HIS A 132 2.00 -3.64 16.35
N PRO A 133 2.14 -3.93 17.66
CA PRO A 133 1.04 -3.73 18.55
C PRO A 133 0.73 -2.23 18.46
N LEU A 134 -0.52 -1.89 18.15
CA LEU A 134 -1.07 -0.61 18.56
C LEU A 134 -0.60 -0.35 20.01
N PRO A 135 -0.19 0.86 20.39
CA PRO A 135 0.31 1.14 21.73
C PRO A 135 -0.78 0.82 22.74
N ARG A 136 -0.82 -0.42 23.21
CA ARG A 136 -1.54 -0.79 24.40
C ARG A 136 -0.69 -0.22 25.50
N ALA A 137 -1.14 0.92 26.03
CA ALA A 137 -0.49 1.70 27.07
C ALA A 137 0.35 0.79 27.97
N VAL A 138 1.66 0.94 27.91
CA VAL A 138 2.57 0.28 28.86
C VAL A 138 2.32 0.94 30.22
N PRO A 139 1.74 0.26 31.23
CA PRO A 139 1.87 0.78 32.58
C PRO A 139 3.35 0.60 32.94
N GLN A 140 4.12 1.69 32.89
CA GLN A 140 5.45 1.72 33.47
C GLN A 140 5.29 1.62 34.99
N PHE A 141 5.29 0.40 35.49
CA PHE A 141 5.64 0.13 36.88
C PHE A 141 7.03 -0.51 36.87
N TYR A 142 8.03 0.32 37.20
CA TYR A 142 9.19 -0.13 37.93
C TYR A 142 9.67 0.98 38.85
#